data_AF-A0AAE7A3K8-F1
#
_entry.id   AF-A0AAE7A3K8-F1
#
_cell.length_a   1.000
_cell.length_b   1.000
_cell.length_c   1.000
_cell.angle_alpha   90.00
_cell.angle_beta   90.00
_cell.angle_gamma   90.00
#
_symmetry.space_group_name_H-M   'P 1'
#
loop_
_entity.id
_entity.type
_entity.pdbx_description
1 polymer ?
#
loop_
_entity_poly.entity_id
_entity_poly.type
_entity_poly.pdbx_seq_one_letter_code
_entity_poly.pdbx_strand_id
1 'polypeptide(L)'
;MRRHLILGAVVLVGLSGYASDLFAADNQAALEAFGTVQKVFQSPRCQNCHIPGDSPLQFDAGIPHAMNVVRGMDGKGAAGLPCATCHAENNPPASYGPHAPPGAPHWSLPPAAHKMAWIGLPPDKLCAMIKDRSSNGDRDFAALIKHVSDDKLVLWGWNPGGNRAPVPVPHDIFVTQFKLWADAGGPCPVAGI
;
A
#
# COMPACT_ATOMS: atom_id res chain seq x y z
N MET A 1 -2.16 58.42 7.94
CA MET A 1 -2.98 57.27 8.41
C MET A 1 -3.60 56.45 7.27
N ARG A 2 -4.30 57.06 6.30
CA ARG A 2 -4.92 56.34 5.14
C ARG A 2 -3.95 55.53 4.25
N ARG A 3 -2.72 56.02 4.01
CA ARG A 3 -1.71 55.31 3.20
C ARG A 3 -1.15 54.03 3.85
N HIS A 4 -1.05 53.99 5.19
CA HIS A 4 -0.59 52.79 5.91
C HIS A 4 -1.67 51.70 5.96
N LEU A 5 -2.95 52.09 6.00
CA LEU A 5 -4.08 51.16 5.92
C LEU A 5 -4.19 50.49 4.54
N ILE A 6 -3.90 51.22 3.46
CA ILE A 6 -3.92 50.68 2.09
C ILE A 6 -2.73 49.73 1.85
N LEU A 7 -1.53 50.07 2.33
CA LEU A 7 -0.37 49.15 2.25
C LEU A 7 -0.60 47.85 3.05
N GLY A 8 -1.16 47.97 4.26
CA GLY A 8 -1.47 46.80 5.09
C GLY A 8 -2.50 45.86 4.46
N ALA A 9 -3.53 46.42 3.80
CA ALA A 9 -4.53 45.63 3.08
C ALA A 9 -3.97 44.93 1.83
N VAL A 10 -3.08 45.59 1.06
CA VAL A 10 -2.43 44.99 -0.12
C VAL A 10 -1.48 43.85 0.27
N VAL A 11 -0.74 43.99 1.38
CA VAL A 11 0.15 42.93 1.89
C VAL A 11 -0.65 41.73 2.41
N LEU A 12 -1.75 41.95 3.13
CA LEU A 12 -2.62 40.86 3.61
C LEU A 12 -3.29 40.10 2.45
N VAL A 13 -3.77 40.78 1.41
CA VAL A 13 -4.36 40.13 0.23
C VAL A 13 -3.31 39.35 -0.57
N GLY A 14 -2.10 39.91 -0.74
CA GLY A 14 -0.99 39.22 -1.41
C GLY A 14 -0.53 37.95 -0.69
N LEU A 15 -0.42 37.99 0.64
CA LEU A 15 -0.07 36.82 1.46
C LEU A 15 -1.14 35.73 1.43
N SER A 16 -2.42 36.13 1.43
CA SER A 16 -3.55 35.18 1.36
C SER A 16 -3.60 34.43 0.02
N GLY A 17 -3.35 35.13 -1.09
CA GLY A 17 -3.26 34.53 -2.42
C GLY A 17 -2.10 33.54 -2.52
N TYR A 18 -0.90 33.96 -2.11
CA TYR A 18 0.30 33.11 -2.12
C TYR A 18 0.15 31.84 -1.28
N ALA A 19 -0.43 31.94 -0.09
CA ALA A 19 -0.69 30.77 0.75
C ALA A 19 -1.66 29.79 0.09
N SER A 20 -2.73 30.30 -0.54
CA SER A 20 -3.73 29.46 -1.21
C SER A 20 -3.15 28.69 -2.39
N ASP A 21 -2.29 29.33 -3.19
CA ASP A 21 -1.61 28.69 -4.32
C ASP A 21 -0.63 27.61 -3.86
N LEU A 22 0.13 27.87 -2.78
CA LEU A 22 1.02 26.87 -2.17
C LEU A 22 0.25 25.67 -1.64
N PHE A 23 -0.85 25.88 -0.90
CA PHE A 23 -1.70 24.78 -0.42
C PHE A 23 -2.30 23.96 -1.57
N ALA A 24 -2.71 24.61 -2.66
CA ALA A 24 -3.24 23.91 -3.83
C ALA A 24 -2.16 23.07 -4.54
N ALA A 25 -0.95 23.61 -4.68
CA ALA A 25 0.19 22.91 -5.27
C ALA A 25 0.63 21.70 -4.42
N ASP A 26 0.73 21.87 -3.10
CA ASP A 26 1.07 20.79 -2.16
C ASP A 26 0.01 19.67 -2.19
N ASN A 27 -1.26 20.03 -2.27
CA ASN A 27 -2.35 19.06 -2.38
C ASN A 27 -2.30 18.29 -3.71
N GLN A 28 -1.98 18.97 -4.83
CA GLN A 28 -1.81 18.30 -6.13
C GLN A 28 -0.65 17.31 -6.11
N ALA A 29 0.51 17.70 -5.56
CA ALA A 29 1.67 16.82 -5.42
C ALA A 29 1.36 15.60 -4.54
N ALA A 30 0.59 15.78 -3.46
CA ALA A 30 0.17 14.68 -2.59
C ALA A 30 -0.79 13.71 -3.29
N LEU A 31 -1.68 14.19 -4.15
CA LEU A 31 -2.56 13.33 -4.96
C LEU A 31 -1.77 12.53 -6.00
N GLU A 32 -0.77 13.14 -6.64
CA GLU A 32 0.13 12.44 -7.56
C GLU A 32 0.96 11.36 -6.85
N ALA A 33 1.41 11.67 -5.63
CA ALA A 33 2.09 10.71 -4.78
C ALA A 33 1.19 9.53 -4.42
N PHE A 34 -0.08 9.79 -4.08
CA PHE A 34 -1.06 8.73 -3.89
C PHE A 34 -1.25 7.87 -5.15
N GLY A 35 -1.23 8.46 -6.34
CA GLY A 35 -1.25 7.71 -7.60
C GLY A 35 -0.12 6.68 -7.71
N THR A 36 1.06 6.98 -7.16
CA THR A 36 2.17 6.00 -7.06
C THR A 36 1.89 4.92 -6.01
N VAL A 37 1.36 5.30 -4.83
CA VAL A 37 0.94 4.35 -3.79
C VAL A 37 -0.11 3.37 -4.34
N GLN A 38 -1.12 3.88 -5.04
CA GLN A 38 -2.15 3.08 -5.70
C GLN A 38 -1.54 2.07 -6.67
N LYS A 39 -0.63 2.49 -7.56
CA LYS A 39 0.02 1.58 -8.52
C LYS A 39 0.69 0.39 -7.82
N VAL A 40 1.35 0.63 -6.68
CA VAL A 40 1.96 -0.44 -5.88
C VAL A 40 0.90 -1.33 -5.25
N PHE A 41 -0.10 -0.75 -4.60
CA PHE A 41 -1.17 -1.49 -3.91
C PHE A 41 -2.01 -2.33 -4.87
N GLN A 42 -2.11 -1.91 -6.14
CA GLN A 42 -2.78 -2.64 -7.22
C GLN A 42 -1.86 -3.65 -7.93
N SER A 43 -0.58 -3.79 -7.53
CA SER A 43 0.29 -4.85 -8.03
C SER A 43 -0.19 -6.21 -7.54
N PRO A 44 -0.07 -7.29 -8.34
CA PRO A 44 -0.31 -8.66 -7.88
C PRO A 44 0.50 -9.05 -6.65
N ARG A 45 1.64 -8.40 -6.39
CA ARG A 45 2.46 -8.68 -5.19
C ARG A 45 1.76 -8.22 -3.90
N CYS A 46 0.91 -7.20 -3.95
CA CYS A 46 0.11 -6.73 -2.83
C CYS A 46 -1.29 -7.34 -2.86
N GLN A 47 -1.97 -7.25 -4.01
CA GLN A 47 -3.34 -7.70 -4.22
C GLN A 47 -3.53 -9.17 -3.87
N ASN A 48 -2.59 -10.06 -4.23
CA ASN A 48 -2.77 -11.48 -4.01
C ASN A 48 -2.87 -11.87 -2.52
N CYS A 49 -2.38 -11.01 -1.63
CA CYS A 49 -2.49 -11.17 -0.19
C CYS A 49 -3.69 -10.40 0.40
N HIS A 50 -3.97 -9.23 -0.17
CA HIS A 50 -5.01 -8.27 0.22
C HIS A 50 -6.33 -8.53 -0.51
N ILE A 51 -6.90 -9.72 -0.28
CA ILE A 51 -8.13 -10.21 -0.95
C ILE A 51 -9.39 -10.09 -0.06
N PRO A 52 -10.60 -9.98 -0.65
CA PRO A 52 -11.86 -9.98 0.13
C PRO A 52 -12.22 -11.36 0.70
N GLY A 53 -11.87 -12.42 -0.02
CA GLY A 53 -12.05 -13.80 0.42
C GLY A 53 -10.94 -14.28 1.36
N ASP A 54 -10.91 -15.60 1.57
CA ASP A 54 -9.88 -16.26 2.39
C ASP A 54 -8.92 -17.12 1.57
N SER A 55 -9.19 -17.36 0.28
CA SER A 55 -8.31 -18.13 -0.59
C SER A 55 -7.32 -17.20 -1.32
N PRO A 56 -6.02 -17.15 -0.93
CA PRO A 56 -5.03 -16.25 -1.53
C PRO A 56 -4.86 -16.52 -3.02
N LEU A 57 -4.32 -15.54 -3.73
CA LEU A 57 -4.11 -15.63 -5.17
C LEU A 57 -2.64 -15.89 -5.52
N GLN A 58 -2.39 -16.47 -6.68
CA GLN A 58 -1.09 -16.82 -7.22
C GLN A 58 -0.84 -16.14 -8.57
N PHE A 59 0.44 -15.95 -8.85
CA PHE A 59 0.96 -15.37 -10.10
C PHE A 59 0.44 -13.95 -10.37
N ASP A 60 0.75 -13.42 -11.54
CA ASP A 60 0.25 -12.11 -11.97
C ASP A 60 -1.20 -12.17 -12.48
N ALA A 61 -1.66 -13.37 -12.83
CA ALA A 61 -3.03 -13.62 -13.26
C ALA A 61 -4.05 -13.58 -12.11
N GLY A 62 -3.61 -13.54 -10.85
CA GLY A 62 -4.51 -13.46 -9.70
C GLY A 62 -5.44 -14.67 -9.57
N ILE A 63 -4.94 -15.88 -9.88
CA ILE A 63 -5.73 -17.12 -9.79
C ILE A 63 -5.68 -17.69 -8.37
N PRO A 64 -6.72 -18.40 -7.89
CA PRO A 64 -6.69 -19.02 -6.57
C PRO A 64 -5.47 -19.92 -6.36
N HIS A 65 -4.94 -19.92 -5.14
CA HIS A 65 -3.79 -20.74 -4.78
C HIS A 65 -4.06 -22.22 -5.02
N ALA A 66 -3.29 -22.87 -5.90
CA ALA A 66 -3.64 -24.21 -6.42
C ALA A 66 -3.69 -25.34 -5.36
N MET A 67 -3.16 -25.11 -4.15
CA MET A 67 -3.24 -26.04 -3.01
C MET A 67 -4.51 -25.83 -2.16
N ASN A 68 -5.43 -24.95 -2.57
CA ASN A 68 -6.67 -24.63 -1.85
C ASN A 68 -6.45 -24.23 -0.38
N VAL A 69 -5.33 -23.57 -0.09
CA VAL A 69 -5.05 -23.01 1.24
C VAL A 69 -5.98 -21.84 1.52
N VAL A 70 -6.22 -21.55 2.80
CA VAL A 70 -7.05 -20.43 3.23
C VAL A 70 -6.38 -19.61 4.33
N ARG A 71 -6.81 -18.35 4.50
CA ARG A 71 -6.25 -17.33 5.40
C ARG A 71 -6.05 -17.79 6.84
N GLY A 72 -7.01 -18.49 7.42
CA GLY A 72 -7.06 -18.69 8.87
C GLY A 72 -7.40 -17.40 9.64
N MET A 73 -7.55 -17.50 10.96
CA MET A 73 -7.99 -16.36 11.79
C MET A 73 -6.95 -15.24 11.83
N ASP A 74 -5.67 -15.60 11.99
CA ASP A 74 -4.54 -14.67 12.11
C ASP A 74 -3.78 -14.48 10.79
N GLY A 75 -4.30 -15.00 9.68
CA GLY A 75 -3.67 -14.89 8.36
C GLY A 75 -2.58 -15.93 8.07
N LYS A 76 -2.30 -16.87 8.99
CA LYS A 76 -1.18 -17.81 8.89
C LYS A 76 -1.54 -19.19 8.36
N GLY A 77 -2.72 -19.36 7.76
CA GLY A 77 -3.19 -20.64 7.25
C GLY A 77 -4.26 -21.28 8.12
N ALA A 78 -4.90 -22.33 7.60
CA ALA A 78 -5.88 -23.10 8.35
C ALA A 78 -5.23 -23.88 9.51
N ALA A 79 -6.01 -24.20 10.54
CA ALA A 79 -5.60 -25.17 11.55
C ALA A 79 -5.24 -26.51 10.87
N GLY A 80 -4.05 -27.04 11.15
CA GLY A 80 -3.53 -28.26 10.53
C GLY A 80 -2.81 -28.06 9.18
N LEU A 81 -2.89 -26.88 8.57
CA LEU A 81 -2.13 -26.54 7.35
C LEU A 81 -1.66 -25.07 7.39
N PRO A 82 -0.74 -24.71 8.30
CA PRO A 82 -0.19 -23.37 8.37
C PRO A 82 0.68 -23.07 7.14
N CYS A 83 0.76 -21.81 6.73
CA CYS A 83 1.54 -21.38 5.56
C CYS A 83 3.02 -21.79 5.65
N ALA A 84 3.59 -21.77 6.86
CA ALA A 84 4.97 -22.17 7.15
C ALA A 84 5.27 -23.65 6.85
N THR A 85 4.25 -24.48 6.58
CA THR A 85 4.46 -25.87 6.11
C THR A 85 5.19 -25.90 4.76
N CYS A 86 4.97 -24.89 3.91
CA CYS A 86 5.54 -24.83 2.57
C CYS A 86 6.40 -23.58 2.33
N HIS A 87 6.03 -22.45 2.92
CA HIS A 87 6.74 -21.18 2.75
C HIS A 87 7.86 -21.05 3.78
N ALA A 88 9.10 -21.03 3.30
CA ALA A 88 10.30 -20.87 4.12
C ALA A 88 10.64 -19.39 4.39
N GLU A 89 11.66 -19.15 5.21
CA GLU A 89 12.13 -17.79 5.54
C GLU A 89 12.74 -17.04 4.36
N ASN A 90 13.18 -17.74 3.31
CA ASN A 90 13.81 -17.15 2.13
C ASN A 90 13.32 -17.85 0.87
N ASN A 91 13.35 -17.14 -0.26
CA ASN A 91 13.07 -17.74 -1.55
C ASN A 91 13.99 -18.95 -1.80
N PRO A 92 13.46 -20.06 -2.34
CA PRO A 92 14.27 -21.22 -2.67
C PRO A 92 15.21 -20.90 -3.84
N PRO A 93 16.31 -21.67 -4.00
CA PRO A 93 17.18 -21.57 -5.16
C PRO A 93 16.42 -21.78 -6.48
N ALA A 94 16.87 -21.14 -7.56
CA ALA A 94 16.24 -21.25 -8.87
C ALA A 94 16.13 -22.69 -9.40
N SER A 95 16.98 -23.61 -8.93
CA SER A 95 16.95 -25.03 -9.26
C SER A 95 15.67 -25.75 -8.84
N TYR A 96 14.88 -25.19 -7.90
CA TYR A 96 13.60 -25.76 -7.48
C TYR A 96 12.48 -25.52 -8.52
N GLY A 97 12.75 -24.72 -9.56
CA GLY A 97 11.84 -24.48 -10.67
C GLY A 97 10.77 -23.41 -10.39
N PRO A 98 9.93 -23.09 -11.40
CA PRO A 98 9.00 -21.96 -11.37
C PRO A 98 7.82 -22.12 -10.40
N HIS A 99 7.55 -23.35 -9.95
CA HIS A 99 6.44 -23.68 -9.05
C HIS A 99 6.84 -23.79 -7.58
N ALA A 100 8.11 -23.53 -7.25
CA ALA A 100 8.58 -23.55 -5.88
C ALA A 100 7.87 -22.47 -5.04
N PRO A 101 7.40 -22.79 -3.81
CA PRO A 101 6.79 -21.79 -2.95
C PRO A 101 7.75 -20.61 -2.71
N PRO A 102 7.27 -19.36 -2.79
CA PRO A 102 8.08 -18.21 -2.38
C PRO A 102 8.39 -18.27 -0.88
N GLY A 103 9.44 -17.58 -0.45
CA GLY A 103 9.82 -17.54 0.95
C GLY A 103 10.20 -16.14 1.42
N ALA A 104 9.70 -15.81 2.60
CA ALA A 104 10.02 -14.62 3.38
C ALA A 104 9.69 -14.91 4.86
N PRO A 105 10.29 -14.17 5.82
CA PRO A 105 9.94 -14.32 7.22
C PRO A 105 8.43 -14.10 7.45
N HIS A 106 7.88 -14.79 8.45
CA HIS A 106 6.48 -14.63 8.93
C HIS A 106 5.42 -14.65 7.81
N TRP A 107 5.58 -15.51 6.80
CA TRP A 107 4.67 -15.61 5.65
C TRP A 107 3.20 -15.73 6.07
N SER A 108 2.41 -14.69 5.78
CA SER A 108 1.02 -14.59 6.20
C SER A 108 0.23 -13.62 5.33
N LEU A 109 -1.08 -13.80 5.31
CA LEU A 109 -2.02 -12.79 4.86
C LEU A 109 -2.34 -11.82 6.00
N PRO A 110 -3.00 -10.68 5.72
CA PRO A 110 -3.72 -9.96 6.76
C PRO A 110 -4.67 -10.86 7.57
N PRO A 111 -4.89 -10.57 8.87
CA PRO A 111 -5.85 -11.31 9.69
C PRO A 111 -7.27 -11.26 9.12
N ALA A 112 -8.10 -12.26 9.44
CA ALA A 112 -9.47 -12.33 8.94
C ALA A 112 -10.34 -11.13 9.36
N ALA A 113 -10.07 -10.55 10.53
CA ALA A 113 -10.77 -9.37 11.03
C ALA A 113 -10.48 -8.09 10.22
N HIS A 114 -9.30 -8.00 9.60
CA HIS A 114 -8.86 -6.85 8.82
C HIS A 114 -8.20 -7.33 7.54
N LYS A 115 -9.00 -7.79 6.58
CA LYS A 115 -8.47 -8.35 5.32
C LYS A 115 -7.74 -7.33 4.47
N MET A 116 -8.06 -6.03 4.66
CA MET A 116 -7.55 -4.92 3.87
C MET A 116 -7.65 -5.25 2.38
N ALA A 117 -8.86 -5.53 1.91
CA ALA A 117 -9.09 -6.05 0.58
C ALA A 117 -9.08 -4.92 -0.46
N TRP A 118 -8.05 -4.86 -1.31
CA TRP A 118 -7.78 -3.72 -2.20
C TRP A 118 -8.02 -4.00 -3.68
N ILE A 119 -8.30 -5.26 -4.02
CA ILE A 119 -8.44 -5.71 -5.42
C ILE A 119 -9.54 -4.92 -6.12
N GLY A 120 -9.16 -4.23 -7.19
CA GLY A 120 -10.11 -3.53 -8.07
C GLY A 120 -10.83 -2.35 -7.43
N LEU A 121 -10.40 -1.91 -6.23
CA LEU A 121 -10.96 -0.70 -5.65
C LEU A 121 -10.57 0.52 -6.49
N PRO A 122 -11.52 1.43 -6.75
CA PRO A 122 -11.19 2.71 -7.38
C PRO A 122 -10.30 3.55 -6.44
N PRO A 123 -9.54 4.51 -7.00
CA PRO A 123 -8.54 5.31 -6.27
C PRO A 123 -9.08 5.94 -4.97
N ASP A 124 -10.28 6.53 -5.03
CA ASP A 124 -10.92 7.21 -3.90
C ASP A 124 -11.22 6.26 -2.74
N LYS A 125 -11.73 5.05 -3.06
CA LYS A 125 -12.07 4.02 -2.06
C LYS A 125 -10.83 3.38 -1.47
N LEU A 126 -9.82 3.12 -2.29
CA LEU A 126 -8.53 2.63 -1.81
C LEU A 126 -7.91 3.63 -0.83
N CYS A 127 -7.89 4.92 -1.20
CA CYS A 127 -7.36 5.98 -0.35
C CYS A 127 -8.08 6.03 1.00
N ALA A 128 -9.42 6.07 0.96
CA ALA A 128 -10.22 6.11 2.18
C ALA A 128 -9.97 4.88 3.08
N MET A 129 -9.88 3.69 2.50
CA MET A 129 -9.62 2.45 3.24
C MET A 129 -8.23 2.44 3.90
N ILE A 130 -7.19 2.90 3.20
CA ILE A 130 -5.82 2.94 3.76
C ILE A 130 -5.76 3.85 4.98
N LYS A 131 -6.48 4.97 4.96
CA LYS A 131 -6.51 5.96 6.06
C LYS A 131 -7.37 5.54 7.23
N ASP A 132 -8.39 4.74 6.99
CA ASP A 132 -9.34 4.32 8.01
C ASP A 132 -8.72 3.27 8.94
N ARG A 133 -8.39 3.71 10.16
CA ARG A 133 -7.83 2.87 11.22
C ARG A 133 -8.71 1.66 11.56
N SER A 134 -10.03 1.79 11.44
CA SER A 134 -10.93 0.66 11.71
C SER A 134 -10.83 -0.43 10.64
N SER A 135 -10.41 -0.07 9.42
CA SER A 135 -10.31 -0.97 8.28
C SER A 135 -8.88 -1.49 8.02
N ASN A 136 -7.85 -0.79 8.48
CA ASN A 136 -6.43 -1.09 8.19
C ASN A 136 -5.65 -1.82 9.31
N GLY A 137 -6.37 -2.30 10.34
CA GLY A 137 -5.77 -2.93 11.51
C GLY A 137 -5.19 -1.92 12.52
N ASP A 138 -5.87 -0.79 12.70
CA ASP A 138 -5.56 0.29 13.64
C ASP A 138 -4.19 0.94 13.44
N ARG A 139 -3.75 1.06 12.19
CA ARG A 139 -2.47 1.69 11.81
C ARG A 139 -2.68 3.15 11.45
N ASP A 140 -1.97 4.05 12.12
CA ASP A 140 -1.78 5.41 11.61
C ASP A 140 -0.73 5.45 10.48
N PHE A 141 -0.49 6.63 9.91
CA PHE A 141 0.49 6.79 8.84
C PHE A 141 1.91 6.38 9.24
N ALA A 142 2.35 6.64 10.47
CA ALA A 142 3.67 6.23 10.91
C ALA A 142 3.79 4.69 10.94
N ALA A 143 2.78 4.00 11.47
CA ALA A 143 2.71 2.56 11.46
C ALA A 143 2.56 1.96 10.05
N LEU A 144 1.83 2.63 9.15
CA LEU A 144 1.72 2.23 7.74
C LEU A 144 3.04 2.38 7.00
N ILE A 145 3.71 3.54 7.13
CA ILE A 145 5.03 3.79 6.56
C ILE A 145 6.01 2.71 7.03
N LYS A 146 6.05 2.44 8.34
CA LYS A 146 6.90 1.40 8.90
C LYS A 146 6.61 0.01 8.29
N HIS A 147 5.34 -0.34 8.15
CA HIS A 147 4.94 -1.61 7.56
C HIS A 147 5.44 -1.72 6.11
N VAL A 148 5.22 -0.69 5.30
CA VAL A 148 5.57 -0.75 3.87
C VAL A 148 7.06 -0.54 3.59
N SER A 149 7.81 0.05 4.53
CA SER A 149 9.26 0.26 4.39
C SER A 149 10.11 -0.86 4.98
N ASP A 150 9.68 -1.51 6.07
CA ASP A 150 10.57 -2.35 6.88
C ASP A 150 10.17 -3.83 6.91
N ASP A 151 8.88 -4.13 6.71
CA ASP A 151 8.36 -5.49 6.86
C ASP A 151 8.97 -6.42 5.80
N LYS A 152 9.65 -7.48 6.24
CA LYS A 152 10.37 -8.39 5.35
C LYS A 152 9.45 -9.15 4.39
N LEU A 153 8.21 -9.43 4.80
CA LEU A 153 7.22 -10.06 3.92
C LEU A 153 6.70 -9.06 2.88
N VAL A 154 6.54 -7.78 3.24
CA VAL A 154 6.15 -6.75 2.26
C VAL A 154 7.30 -6.50 1.27
N LEU A 155 8.53 -6.39 1.77
CA LEU A 155 9.73 -6.19 0.95
C LEU A 155 9.98 -7.32 -0.05
N TRP A 156 9.50 -8.54 0.22
CA TRP A 156 9.54 -9.64 -0.73
C TRP A 156 8.90 -9.28 -2.08
N GLY A 157 7.92 -8.36 -2.12
CA GLY A 157 7.29 -7.89 -3.36
C GLY A 157 8.27 -7.30 -4.38
N TRP A 158 9.42 -6.78 -3.93
CA TRP A 158 10.48 -6.25 -4.79
C TRP A 158 11.57 -7.28 -5.14
N ASN A 159 11.64 -8.38 -4.41
CA ASN A 159 12.53 -9.51 -4.71
C ASN A 159 11.79 -10.85 -4.55
N PRO A 160 10.83 -11.15 -5.45
CA PRO A 160 9.90 -12.26 -5.27
C PRO A 160 10.48 -13.65 -5.59
N GLY A 161 11.73 -13.70 -6.06
CA GLY A 161 12.43 -14.92 -6.46
C GLY A 161 11.84 -15.62 -7.69
N GLY A 162 12.61 -16.56 -8.24
CA GLY A 162 12.24 -17.28 -9.46
C GLY A 162 11.99 -16.31 -10.63
N ASN A 163 10.95 -16.60 -11.41
CA ASN A 163 10.56 -15.80 -12.59
C ASN A 163 9.39 -14.83 -12.31
N ARG A 164 9.11 -14.52 -11.03
CA ARG A 164 8.01 -13.63 -10.66
C ARG A 164 8.38 -12.19 -10.96
N ALA A 165 7.46 -11.43 -11.56
CA ALA A 165 7.66 -10.00 -11.74
C ALA A 165 7.66 -9.27 -10.39
N PRO A 166 8.65 -8.38 -10.13
CA PRO A 166 8.62 -7.54 -8.94
C PRO A 166 7.55 -6.45 -9.07
N VAL A 167 7.28 -5.75 -7.96
CA VAL A 167 6.51 -4.49 -8.00
C VAL A 167 7.17 -3.53 -9.02
N PRO A 168 6.40 -2.94 -9.96
CA PRO A 168 6.98 -2.14 -11.05
C PRO A 168 7.54 -0.78 -10.62
N VAL A 169 7.12 -0.27 -9.47
CA VAL A 169 7.67 0.96 -8.88
C VAL A 169 8.82 0.59 -7.94
N PRO A 170 10.01 1.19 -8.07
CA PRO A 170 11.11 0.97 -7.11
C PRO A 170 10.70 1.26 -5.66
N HIS A 171 11.21 0.47 -4.72
CA HIS A 171 10.77 0.52 -3.31
C HIS A 171 11.04 1.86 -2.64
N ASP A 172 12.22 2.44 -2.88
CA ASP A 172 12.64 3.74 -2.37
C ASP A 172 11.74 4.88 -2.87
N ILE A 173 11.38 4.85 -4.15
CA ILE A 173 10.41 5.78 -4.74
C ILE A 173 9.04 5.60 -4.08
N PHE A 174 8.57 4.37 -3.95
CA PHE A 174 7.30 4.09 -3.30
C PHE A 174 7.25 4.60 -1.85
N VAL A 175 8.27 4.32 -1.03
CA VAL A 175 8.33 4.81 0.36
C VAL A 175 8.39 6.34 0.41
N THR A 176 9.13 6.97 -0.51
CA THR A 176 9.22 8.43 -0.61
C THR A 176 7.86 9.05 -0.93
N GLN A 177 7.14 8.49 -1.92
CA GLN A 177 5.81 8.97 -2.30
C GLN A 177 4.77 8.70 -1.21
N PHE A 178 4.85 7.56 -0.52
CA PHE A 178 3.96 7.26 0.60
C PHE A 178 4.12 8.29 1.73
N LYS A 179 5.37 8.65 2.07
CA LYS A 179 5.66 9.68 3.07
C LYS A 179 5.13 11.05 2.65
N LEU A 180 5.40 11.48 1.41
CA LEU A 180 4.89 12.75 0.88
C LEU A 180 3.37 12.84 1.00
N TRP A 181 2.65 11.80 0.57
CA TRP A 181 1.20 11.72 0.69
C TRP A 181 0.73 11.76 2.15
N ALA A 182 1.37 10.98 3.03
CA ALA A 182 1.04 10.93 4.45
C ALA A 182 1.27 12.26 5.18
N ASP A 183 2.39 12.94 4.91
CA ASP A 183 2.76 14.22 5.52
C ASP A 183 1.78 15.34 5.14
N ALA A 184 1.17 15.25 3.96
CA ALA A 184 0.08 16.14 3.52
C ALA A 184 -1.30 15.78 4.10
N GLY A 185 -1.39 14.85 5.06
CA GLY A 185 -2.65 14.39 5.66
C GLY A 185 -3.40 13.33 4.83
N GLY A 186 -2.73 12.78 3.82
CA GLY A 186 -3.25 11.76 2.91
C GLY A 186 -4.49 12.20 2.14
N PRO A 187 -4.46 13.29 1.34
CA PRO A 187 -5.62 13.68 0.55
C PRO A 187 -6.04 12.54 -0.39
N CYS A 188 -7.35 12.39 -0.58
CA CYS A 188 -7.91 11.38 -1.47
C CYS A 188 -8.39 12.02 -2.77
N PRO A 189 -8.21 11.33 -3.92
CA PRO A 189 -8.79 11.79 -5.17
C PRO A 189 -10.32 11.82 -5.08
N VAL A 190 -10.94 12.71 -5.85
CA VAL A 190 -12.40 12.77 -5.97
C VAL A 190 -12.89 11.55 -6.76
N ALA A 191 -14.04 11.01 -6.39
CA ALA A 191 -14.61 9.84 -7.05
C ALA A 191 -14.75 10.04 -8.57
N GLY A 192 -14.23 9.09 -9.35
CA GLY A 192 -14.34 9.07 -10.81
C GLY A 192 -13.22 9.80 -11.57
N ILE A 193 -12.14 10.20 -10.90
CA ILE A 193 -10.92 10.75 -11.51
C ILE A 193 -9.74 9.80 -11.26
#